data_AF-A0A3M1NUD1-F1
#
_entry.id   AF-A0A3M1NUD1-F1
#
_cell.length_a   1.000
_cell.length_b   1.000
_cell.length_c   1.000
_cell.angle_alpha   90.00
_cell.angle_beta   90.00
_cell.angle_gamma   90.00
#
_symmetry.space_group_name_H-M   'P 1'
#
loop_
_entity.id
_entity.type
_entity.pdbx_description
1 polymer ?
#
loop_
_entity_poly.entity_id
_entity_poly.type
_entity_poly.pdbx_seq_one_letter_code
_entity_poly.pdbx_strand_id
1 'polypeptide(L)' 'MFTGRYEHTIDAKGRVALPSRFREVLSNNYADDRLIITSFVDPCLIAYPVSEWK' A
#
# COMPACT_ATOMS: atom_id res chain seq x y z
N MET A 1 10.11 4.15 -5.36
CA MET A 1 9.72 5.08 -4.27
C MET A 1 8.21 5.26 -4.30
N PHE A 2 7.52 5.24 -3.15
CA PHE A 2 6.08 5.48 -3.07
C PHE A 2 5.76 6.97 -3.06
N THR A 3 5.43 7.55 -4.22
CA THR A 3 5.06 8.97 -4.34
C THR A 3 3.84 9.17 -5.24
N GLY A 4 3.09 10.24 -4.96
CA GLY A 4 1.87 10.60 -5.67
C GLY A 4 0.61 10.38 -4.83
N ARG A 5 -0.48 11.00 -5.28
CA ARG A 5 -1.83 10.89 -4.69
C ARG A 5 -2.76 10.28 -5.73
N TYR A 6 -3.51 9.28 -5.32
CA TYR A 6 -4.47 8.56 -6.17
C TYR A 6 -5.79 8.47 -5.44
N GLU A 7 -6.88 8.76 -6.13
CA GLU A 7 -8.23 8.65 -5.59
C GLU A 7 -8.85 7.36 -6.11
N HIS A 8 -9.26 6.50 -5.18
CA HIS A 8 -9.88 5.22 -5.48
C HIS A 8 -11.12 5.05 -4.61
N THR A 9 -12.15 4.46 -5.20
CA THR A 9 -13.34 4.03 -4.46
C THR A 9 -13.05 2.73 -3.72
N ILE A 10 -13.61 2.61 -2.51
CA ILE A 10 -13.61 1.38 -1.75
C ILE A 10 -14.76 0.51 -2.27
N ASP A 11 -14.49 -0.75 -2.58
CA ASP A 11 -15.55 -1.67 -3.02
C ASP A 11 -16.45 -2.13 -1.85
N ALA A 12 -17.55 -2.82 -2.17
CA ALA A 12 -18.49 -3.31 -1.17
C ALA A 12 -17.88 -4.31 -0.15
N LYS A 13 -16.65 -4.80 -0.39
CA LYS A 13 -15.92 -5.71 0.48
C LYS A 13 -14.82 -5.00 1.28
N GLY A 14 -14.75 -3.68 1.22
CA GLY A 14 -13.73 -2.89 1.93
C GLY A 14 -12.35 -2.92 1.26
N ARG A 15 -12.25 -3.27 -0.03
CA ARG A 15 -10.96 -3.35 -0.73
C ARG A 15 -10.72 -2.09 -1.56
N VAL A 16 -9.44 -1.73 -1.69
CA VAL A 16 -8.95 -0.66 -2.57
C VAL A 16 -7.96 -1.25 -3.55
N ALA A 17 -8.10 -0.88 -4.83
CA ALA A 17 -7.12 -1.25 -5.84
C ALA A 17 -5.84 -0.44 -5.65
N LEU A 18 -4.72 -1.11 -5.38
CA LEU A 18 -3.42 -0.45 -5.30
C LEU A 18 -3.02 0.08 -6.69
N PRO A 19 -2.61 1.35 -6.85
CA PRO A 19 -2.15 1.90 -8.13
C PRO A 19 -1.02 1.08 -8.77
N SER A 20 -1.00 0.98 -10.10
CA SER A 20 0.02 0.20 -10.83
C SER A 20 1.45 0.65 -10.51
N ARG A 21 1.68 1.96 -10.39
CA ARG A 21 2.98 2.52 -10.01
C ARG A 21 3.47 2.01 -8.65
N PHE A 22 2.59 1.77 -7.69
CA PHE A 22 2.99 1.24 -6.39
C PHE A 22 3.29 -0.26 -6.46
N ARG A 23 2.59 -1.02 -7.32
CA ARG A 23 2.93 -2.42 -7.61
C ARG A 23 4.30 -2.55 -8.28
N GLU A 24 4.63 -1.65 -9.21
CA GLU A 24 5.96 -1.60 -9.82
C GLU A 24 7.04 -1.32 -8.77
N VAL A 25 6.80 -0.43 -7.81
CA VAL A 25 7.75 -0.19 -6.71
C VAL A 25 7.92 -1.42 -5.82
N LEU A 26 6.84 -2.13 -5.49
CA LEU A 26 6.91 -3.39 -4.74
C LEU A 26 7.74 -4.45 -5.48
N SER A 27 7.42 -4.68 -6.75
CA SER A 27 8.13 -5.64 -7.60
C SER A 27 9.61 -5.29 -7.77
N ASN A 28 9.93 -4.01 -8.03
CA ASN A 28 11.31 -3.61 -8.35
C ASN A 28 12.20 -3.50 -7.11
N ASN A 29 11.63 -3.12 -5.95
CA ASN A 29 12.44 -2.79 -4.78
C ASN A 29 12.35 -3.85 -3.65
N TYR A 30 11.27 -4.63 -3.59
CA TYR A 30 10.97 -5.47 -2.42
C TYR A 30 10.77 -6.95 -2.76
N ALA A 31 10.60 -7.31 -4.04
CA ALA A 31 10.38 -8.69 -4.53
C ALA A 31 9.20 -9.44 -3.87
N ASP A 32 8.37 -8.74 -3.10
CA ASP A 32 7.22 -9.23 -2.37
C ASP A 32 6.10 -8.18 -2.46
N ASP A 33 4.92 -8.61 -2.88
CA ASP A 33 3.75 -7.75 -3.08
C ASP A 33 2.89 -7.63 -1.81
N ARG A 34 3.25 -8.34 -0.74
CA ARG A 34 2.53 -8.27 0.54
C ARG A 34 2.81 -6.95 1.24
N LEU A 35 1.77 -6.41 1.86
CA LEU A 35 1.81 -5.20 2.67
C LEU A 35 1.33 -5.50 4.08
N ILE A 36 1.97 -4.88 5.06
CA ILE A 36 1.51 -4.82 6.45
C ILE A 36 0.80 -3.50 6.66
N ILE A 37 -0.46 -3.55 7.11
CA ILE A 37 -1.28 -2.36 7.37
C ILE A 37 -1.32 -2.10 8.87
N THR A 38 -1.08 -0.85 9.27
CA THR A 38 -1.19 -0.38 10.65
C THR A 38 -2.14 0.81 10.74
N SER A 39 -2.81 0.95 11.88
CA SER A 39 -3.83 1.97 12.14
C SER A 39 -3.39 2.99 13.20
N PHE A 40 -2.13 3.42 13.14
CA PHE A 40 -1.54 4.26 14.20
C PHE A 40 -1.82 5.76 14.03
N VAL A 41 -2.16 6.21 12.82
CA VAL A 41 -2.35 7.64 12.51
C VAL A 41 -3.80 7.88 12.14
N ASP A 42 -4.66 8.16 13.12
CA ASP A 42 -6.06 8.53 12.85
C ASP A 42 -6.12 9.85 12.05
N PRO A 43 -6.95 9.96 10.98
CA PRO A 43 -7.95 9.03 10.45
C PRO A 43 -7.45 8.14 9.29
N CYS A 44 -6.16 7.87 9.23
CA CYS A 44 -5.47 7.19 8.13
C CYS A 44 -4.96 5.78 8.50
N LEU A 45 -4.75 4.98 7.46
CA LEU A 45 -3.99 3.73 7.55
C LEU A 45 -2.63 3.93 6.91
N ILE A 46 -1.60 3.25 7.43
CA ILE A 46 -0.27 3.21 6.83
C ILE A 46 0.01 1.77 6.39
N ALA A 47 0.56 1.62 5.19
CA ALA A 47 0.98 0.34 4.65
C ALA A 47 2.49 0.30 4.44
N TYR A 48 3.12 -0.81 4.83
CA TYR A 48 4.56 -1.03 4.71
C TYR A 48 4.83 -2.32 3.92
N PRO A 49 5.87 -2.35 3.06
CA PRO A 49 6.43 -3.61 2.59
C PRO A 49 6.89 -4.48 3.77
N VAL A 50 6.75 -5.81 3.65
CA VAL A 50 7.07 -6.75 4.74
C VAL A 50 8.50 -6.60 5.25
N SER A 51 9.46 -6.30 4.38
CA SER A 51 10.87 -6.14 4.76
C SER A 51 11.15 -4.87 5.56
N GLU A 52 10.38 -3.80 5.37
CA GLU A 52 10.55 -2.50 6.05
C GLU A 52 9.84 -2.47 7.40
N TRP A 53 8.87 -3.35 7.61
CA TRP A 53 8.16 -3.47 8.89
C TRP A 53 8.93 -4.29 9.93
N LYS A 54 9.85 -5.16 9.48
CA LYS A 54 10.68 -6.00 10.34
C LYS A 54 11.84 -5.20 10.93
#